data_AF-A0A353V8A3-F1
#
_entry.id   AF-A0A353V8A3-F1
#
_cell.length_a   1.000
_cell.length_b   1.000
_cell.length_c   1.000
_cell.angle_alpha   90.00
_cell.angle_beta   90.00
_cell.angle_gamma   90.00
#
_symmetry.space_group_name_H-M   'P 1'
#
loop_
_entity.id
_entity.type
_entity.pdbx_description
1 polymer ?
#
loop_
_entity_poly.entity_id
_entity_poly.type
_entity_poly.pdbx_seq_one_letter_code
_entity_poly.pdbx_strand_id
1 'polypeptide(L)' 'VLNTSFNLKGEPIVNTPGEAFRTFCQSGMDALVLGDVLIEKPLT' A
#
# COMPACT_ATOMS: atom_id res chain seq x y z
N VAL A 1 -2.49 14.06 -10.95
CA VAL A 1 -2.20 12.79 -10.25
C VAL A 1 -1.03 13.03 -9.32
N LEU A 2 -1.13 12.66 -8.05
CA LEU A 2 -0.03 12.76 -7.09
C LEU A 2 0.71 11.42 -7.03
N ASN A 3 2.03 11.45 -7.16
CA ASN A 3 2.90 10.29 -7.01
C ASN A 3 3.85 10.57 -5.83
N THR A 4 3.75 9.77 -4.78
CA THR A 4 4.55 9.91 -3.55
C THR A 4 5.10 8.55 -3.14
N SER A 5 6.09 8.53 -2.24
CA SER A 5 6.63 7.30 -1.67
C SER A 5 5.53 6.42 -1.08
N PHE A 6 5.60 5.11 -1.37
CA PHE A 6 4.75 4.13 -0.70
C PHE A 6 5.45 3.62 0.56
N ASN A 7 5.14 4.24 1.69
CA ASN A 7 5.63 3.93 3.03
C ASN A 7 4.69 4.50 4.10
N LEU A 8 4.92 4.12 5.36
CA LEU A 8 4.40 4.85 6.51
C LEU A 8 5.41 5.91 6.97
N LYS A 9 4.95 6.87 7.78
CA LYS A 9 5.83 7.91 8.32
C LYS A 9 6.94 7.29 9.17
N GLY A 10 8.19 7.53 8.78
CA GLY A 10 9.37 7.01 9.46
C GLY A 10 9.82 5.63 8.98
N GLU A 11 9.11 5.02 8.03
CA GLU A 11 9.50 3.74 7.41
C GLU A 11 10.19 3.95 6.05
N PRO A 12 11.10 3.05 5.64
CA PRO A 12 11.63 3.04 4.28
C PRO A 12 10.54 2.77 3.25
N ILE A 13 10.83 3.07 1.98
CA ILE A 13 9.97 2.66 0.86
C ILE A 13 9.91 1.14 0.81
N VAL A 14 8.73 0.58 0.56
CA VAL A 14 8.51 -0.87 0.43
C VAL A 14 9.41 -1.47 -0.66
N ASN A 15 9.93 -2.68 -0.42
CA ASN A 15 10.77 -3.44 -1.35
C ASN A 15 10.21 -4.84 -1.64
N THR A 16 9.35 -5.37 -0.78
CA THR A 16 8.76 -6.71 -0.96
C THR A 16 7.23 -6.67 -1.04
N PRO A 17 6.58 -7.67 -1.68
CA PRO A 17 5.13 -7.83 -1.67
C PRO A 17 4.51 -7.83 -0.26
N GLY A 18 5.19 -8.46 0.71
CA GLY A 18 4.74 -8.51 2.10
C GLY A 18 4.79 -7.15 2.79
N GLU A 19 5.83 -6.35 2.52
CA GLU A 19 5.91 -4.97 3.02
C GLU A 19 4.81 -4.09 2.42
N ALA A 20 4.59 -4.17 1.09
CA ALA A 20 3.51 -3.46 0.41
C ALA A 20 2.14 -3.80 1.02
N PHE A 21 1.86 -5.09 1.26
CA PHE A 21 0.62 -5.52 1.89
C PHE A 21 0.49 -5.01 3.33
N ARG A 22 1.55 -5.07 4.14
CA ARG A 22 1.55 -4.53 5.52
C ARG A 22 1.29 -3.02 5.54
N THR A 23 2.04 -2.27 4.73
CA THR A 23 1.90 -0.81 4.61
C THR A 23 0.49 -0.45 4.13
N PHE A 24 -0.05 -1.16 3.13
CA PHE A 24 -1.42 -0.97 2.67
C PHE A 24 -2.44 -1.16 3.79
N CYS A 25 -2.39 -2.29 4.51
CA CYS A 25 -3.29 -2.60 5.61
C CYS A 25 -3.29 -1.51 6.69
N GLN A 26 -2.13 -0.93 7.00
CA GLN A 26 -1.95 0.11 8.02
C GLN A 26 -2.17 1.55 7.50
N SER A 27 -2.23 1.75 6.18
CA SER A 27 -2.46 3.06 5.55
C SER A 27 -3.95 3.41 5.44
N GLY A 28 -4.24 4.66 5.08
CA GLY A 28 -5.57 5.10 4.66
C GLY A 28 -5.88 4.88 3.18
N MET A 29 -5.11 4.05 2.46
CA MET A 29 -5.36 3.78 1.04
C MET A 29 -6.55 2.84 0.86
N ASP A 30 -7.34 3.08 -0.19
CA ASP A 30 -8.53 2.29 -0.53
C ASP A 30 -8.19 1.01 -1.28
N ALA A 31 -7.16 1.06 -2.14
CA ALA A 31 -6.75 -0.06 -2.98
C ALA A 31 -5.22 -0.21 -3.07
N LEU A 32 -4.76 -1.45 -3.25
CA LEU A 32 -3.39 -1.83 -3.57
C LEU A 32 -3.37 -2.67 -4.85
N VAL A 33 -2.64 -2.19 -5.85
CA VAL A 33 -2.29 -2.98 -7.03
C VAL A 33 -0.89 -3.56 -6.83
N LEU A 34 -0.78 -4.89 -6.85
CA LEU A 34 0.47 -5.63 -6.61
C LEU A 34 0.69 -6.64 -7.73
N GLY A 35 1.42 -6.23 -8.77
CA GLY A 35 1.49 -7.00 -10.02
C GLY A 35 0.10 -7.10 -10.65
N ASP A 36 -0.32 -8.32 -10.99
CA ASP A 36 -1.63 -8.61 -11.61
C ASP A 36 -2.77 -8.79 -10.60
N VAL A 37 -2.55 -8.45 -9.33
CA VAL A 37 -3.54 -8.61 -8.25
C VAL A 37 -4.00 -7.23 -7.77
N LEU A 38 -5.33 -7.04 -7.71
CA LEU A 38 -5.97 -5.90 -7.06
C LEU A 38 -6.52 -6.32 -5.70
N ILE A 39 -6.19 -5.54 -4.67
CA ILE A 39 -6.68 -5.72 -3.30
C ILE A 39 -7.42 -4.44 -2.90
N GLU A 40 -8.67 -4.58 -2.48
CA GLU A 40 -9.52 -3.46 -2.06
C GLU A 40 -9.89 -3.61 -0.59
N LYS A 41 -9.92 -2.50 0.16
CA LYS A 41 -10.49 -2.51 1.51
C LYS A 41 -12.02 -2.52 1.41
N PRO A 42 -12.71 -3.21 2.33
CA PRO A 42 -14.15 -3.10 2.43
C PRO A 42 -14.54 -1.64 2.62
N LEU A 43 -15.55 -1.19 1.87
CA LEU A 43 -16.19 0.10 2.14
C LEU A 43 -16.92 -0.02 3.49
N THR A 44 -16.41 0.65 4.51
CA THR A 44 -17.11 0.88 5.78
C THR A 44 -17.99 2.10 5.70
#